data_AF-A0A137P4M1-F1
#
_entry.id   AF-A0A137P4M1-F1
#
_cell.length_a   1.000
_cell.length_b   1.000
_cell.length_c   1.000
_cell.angle_alpha   90.00
_cell.angle_beta   90.00
_cell.angle_gamma   90.00
#
_symmetry.space_group_name_H-M   'P 1'
#
loop_
_entity.id
_entity.type
_entity.pdbx_description
1 polymer ?
#
loop_
_entity_poly.entity_id
_entity_poly.type
_entity_poly.pdbx_seq_one_letter_code
_entity_poly.pdbx_strand_id
1 'polypeptide(L)'
;MKTWKHDITLGGGGNWEFEYYSNNRSTSFVKNGKLHLRPILTSESIGEDAVKNGGTIDLWGNQPNMKCTANAFNGCIRKSDGENYLNPIQSALVRSHEKLSFTYGKVEVRARLPRGDWIWPAIWLLPTDHNYGGWPVSGEIDLVESRGN
;
A
#
# COMPACT_ATOMS: atom_id res chain seq x y z
N MET A 1 0.90 -18.55 -4.47
CA MET A 1 -0.15 -17.54 -4.22
C MET A 1 -0.67 -17.05 -5.56
N LYS A 2 -1.93 -17.34 -5.93
CA LYS A 2 -2.45 -17.02 -7.28
C LYS A 2 -3.38 -15.79 -7.32
N THR A 3 -3.88 -15.32 -6.18
CA THR A 3 -4.99 -14.36 -6.11
C THR A 3 -4.57 -12.91 -5.82
N TRP A 4 -3.56 -12.69 -4.98
CA TRP A 4 -3.21 -11.35 -4.49
C TRP A 4 -1.88 -10.87 -5.07
N LYS A 5 -1.82 -9.59 -5.43
CA LYS A 5 -0.61 -8.85 -5.80
C LYS A 5 -0.39 -7.70 -4.82
N HIS A 6 0.85 -7.39 -4.52
CA HIS A 6 1.22 -6.20 -3.76
C HIS A 6 1.26 -4.99 -4.68
N ASP A 7 0.78 -3.85 -4.19
CA ASP A 7 1.25 -2.57 -4.72
C ASP A 7 2.55 -2.16 -4.07
N ILE A 8 3.40 -1.57 -4.90
CA ILE A 8 4.78 -1.26 -4.59
C ILE A 8 5.03 0.15 -5.12
N THR A 9 4.90 1.14 -4.25
CA THR A 9 5.07 2.56 -4.62
C THR A 9 5.22 3.45 -3.38
N LEU A 10 5.92 4.58 -3.56
CA LEU A 10 6.06 5.71 -2.64
C LEU A 10 5.07 6.86 -2.95
N GLY A 11 4.19 6.68 -3.94
CA GLY A 11 3.39 7.75 -4.55
C GLY A 11 2.23 8.31 -3.72
N GLY A 12 1.99 7.79 -2.51
CA GLY A 12 1.02 8.35 -1.56
C GLY A 12 -0.45 8.12 -1.89
N GLY A 13 -0.78 7.04 -2.62
CA GLY A 13 -2.15 6.51 -2.75
C GLY A 13 -3.19 7.40 -3.46
N GLY A 14 -2.81 8.60 -3.91
CA GLY A 14 -3.74 9.63 -4.42
C GLY A 14 -4.26 10.58 -3.33
N ASN A 15 -3.98 10.30 -2.05
CA ASN A 15 -4.46 11.06 -0.90
C ASN A 15 -3.33 11.79 -0.13
N TRP A 16 -2.14 11.87 -0.72
CA TRP A 16 -0.93 12.39 -0.06
C TRP A 16 -0.57 11.60 1.21
N GLU A 17 -0.77 10.29 1.15
CA GLU A 17 -0.43 9.34 2.21
C GLU A 17 1.08 9.35 2.52
N PHE A 18 1.43 9.17 3.79
CA PHE A 18 2.82 9.26 4.25
C PHE A 18 3.59 7.95 4.08
N GLU A 19 2.89 6.82 4.05
CA GLU A 19 3.51 5.52 3.90
C GLU A 19 3.97 5.27 2.46
N TYR A 20 4.81 4.26 2.32
CA TYR A 20 4.97 3.58 1.04
C TYR A 20 4.56 2.12 1.17
N TYR A 21 4.08 1.58 0.06
CA TYR A 21 3.70 0.18 -0.04
C TYR A 21 4.85 -0.64 -0.62
N SER A 22 5.07 -1.82 -0.06
CA SER A 22 6.05 -2.76 -0.57
C SER A 22 5.66 -4.21 -0.30
N ASN A 23 6.24 -5.14 -1.05
CA ASN A 23 6.13 -6.58 -0.78
C ASN A 23 7.17 -7.02 0.27
N ASN A 24 7.00 -6.56 1.51
CA ASN A 24 7.88 -6.88 2.64
C ASN A 24 7.18 -7.83 3.63
N ARG A 25 7.86 -8.88 4.09
CA ARG A 25 7.29 -9.86 5.05
C ARG A 25 7.25 -9.34 6.50
N SER A 26 7.91 -8.22 6.80
CA SER A 26 7.76 -7.51 8.07
C SER A 26 6.44 -6.75 8.18
N THR A 27 5.87 -6.32 7.04
CA THR A 27 4.61 -5.56 6.97
C THR A 27 3.44 -6.37 6.44
N SER A 28 3.66 -7.35 5.56
CA SER A 28 2.62 -8.22 5.00
C SER A 28 3.01 -9.70 5.11
N PHE A 29 2.36 -10.41 6.03
CA PHE A 29 2.61 -11.83 6.27
C PHE A 29 1.35 -12.58 6.70
N VAL A 30 1.37 -13.90 6.57
CA VAL A 30 0.33 -14.78 7.09
C VAL A 30 0.81 -15.44 8.36
N LYS A 31 0.02 -15.36 9.43
CA LYS A 31 0.26 -16.05 10.70
C LYS A 31 -1.05 -16.61 11.23
N ASN A 32 -1.04 -17.87 11.66
CA ASN A 32 -2.23 -18.57 12.18
C ASN A 32 -3.47 -18.46 11.25
N GLY A 33 -3.25 -18.60 9.94
CA GLY A 33 -4.30 -18.53 8.92
C GLY A 33 -4.87 -17.12 8.67
N LYS A 34 -4.30 -16.06 9.25
CA LYS A 34 -4.74 -14.67 9.08
C LYS A 34 -3.68 -13.87 8.33
N LEU A 35 -4.13 -13.06 7.36
CA LEU A 35 -3.30 -12.03 6.77
C LEU A 35 -3.10 -10.90 7.79
N HIS A 36 -1.85 -10.50 7.97
CA HIS A 36 -1.46 -9.35 8.75
C HIS A 36 -0.89 -8.30 7.81
N LEU A 37 -1.53 -7.13 7.80
CA LEU A 37 -0.96 -5.89 7.28
C LEU A 37 -0.59 -5.05 8.50
N ARG A 38 0.70 -4.84 8.71
CA ARG A 38 1.27 -4.22 9.90
C ARG A 38 2.23 -3.12 9.47
N PRO A 39 1.86 -1.85 9.61
CA PRO A 39 2.79 -0.77 9.34
C PRO A 39 3.96 -0.80 10.33
N ILE A 40 5.14 -0.37 9.87
CA ILE A 40 6.34 -0.17 10.69
C ILE A 40 6.96 1.19 10.36
N LEU A 41 7.78 1.72 11.26
CA LEU A 41 8.55 2.92 10.97
C LEU A 41 9.64 2.60 9.93
N THR A 42 9.82 3.48 8.96
CA THR A 42 10.91 3.33 7.97
C THR A 42 12.27 3.41 8.65
N SER A 43 12.40 4.24 9.69
CA SER A 43 13.64 4.38 10.46
C SER A 43 14.02 3.11 11.23
N GLU A 44 13.09 2.21 11.55
CA GLU A 44 13.42 0.88 12.10
C GLU A 44 14.20 0.02 11.10
N SER A 45 14.10 0.29 9.80
CA SER A 45 14.78 -0.47 8.76
C SER A 45 16.09 0.17 8.28
N ILE A 46 16.13 1.51 8.18
CA ILE A 46 17.27 2.22 7.55
C ILE A 46 17.91 3.28 8.46
N GLY A 47 17.38 3.49 9.66
CA GLY A 47 17.82 4.54 10.59
C GLY A 47 17.18 5.92 10.32
N GLU A 48 17.10 6.73 11.37
CA GLU A 48 16.54 8.10 11.32
C GLU A 48 17.30 9.02 10.36
N ASP A 49 18.64 8.92 10.34
CA ASP A 49 19.47 9.77 9.49
C ASP A 49 19.19 9.49 8.01
N ALA A 50 19.07 8.22 7.60
CA ALA A 50 18.73 7.89 6.23
C ALA A 50 17.32 8.37 5.85
N VAL A 51 16.35 8.30 6.77
CA VAL A 51 15.01 8.85 6.50
C VAL A 51 15.07 10.36 6.23
N LYS A 52 15.92 11.09 6.95
CA LYS A 52 15.95 12.56 6.92
C LYS A 52 16.94 13.15 5.90
N ASN A 53 18.10 12.55 5.73
CA ASN A 53 19.18 13.11 4.91
C ASN A 53 20.15 12.03 4.39
N GLY A 54 20.20 11.87 3.06
CA GLY A 54 21.16 11.00 2.39
C GLY A 54 20.71 9.54 2.20
N GLY A 55 19.48 9.19 2.58
CA GLY A 55 18.89 7.88 2.29
C GLY A 55 18.28 7.80 0.90
N THR A 56 18.16 6.59 0.38
CA THR A 56 17.48 6.30 -0.89
C THR A 56 16.62 5.06 -0.73
N ILE A 57 15.36 5.14 -1.16
CA ILE A 57 14.50 3.97 -1.36
C ILE A 57 14.36 3.77 -2.86
N ASP A 58 14.72 2.58 -3.34
CA ASP A 58 14.54 2.12 -4.71
C ASP A 58 13.65 0.87 -4.71
N LEU A 59 12.49 0.97 -5.34
CA LEU A 59 11.47 -0.06 -5.41
C LEU A 59 11.46 -0.80 -6.76
N TRP A 60 12.44 -0.60 -7.65
CA TRP A 60 12.44 -1.30 -8.94
C TRP A 60 12.62 -2.79 -8.80
N GLY A 61 13.34 -3.25 -7.78
CA GLY A 61 13.51 -4.65 -7.44
C GLY A 61 14.08 -5.53 -8.57
N ASN A 62 14.57 -6.72 -8.22
CA ASN A 62 15.13 -7.65 -9.21
C ASN A 62 14.21 -8.83 -9.51
N GLN A 63 13.02 -8.87 -8.91
CA GLN A 63 12.04 -9.95 -9.09
C GLN A 63 10.69 -9.39 -9.55
N PRO A 64 9.93 -10.12 -10.39
CA PRO A 64 8.65 -9.63 -10.92
C PRO A 64 7.63 -9.19 -9.87
N ASN A 65 7.62 -9.83 -8.69
CA ASN A 65 6.74 -9.52 -7.56
C ASN A 65 7.33 -8.45 -6.61
N MET A 66 8.46 -7.86 -6.95
CA MET A 66 9.10 -6.75 -6.22
C MET A 66 9.17 -5.48 -7.07
N LYS A 67 8.74 -5.53 -8.33
CA LYS A 67 8.78 -4.37 -9.22
C LYS A 67 7.78 -3.32 -8.78
N CYS A 68 8.24 -2.08 -8.75
CA CYS A 68 7.41 -0.91 -8.56
C CYS A 68 6.18 -0.93 -9.49
N THR A 69 5.01 -0.64 -8.93
CA THR A 69 3.72 -0.70 -9.63
C THR A 69 3.22 0.67 -10.07
N ALA A 70 3.78 1.77 -9.57
CA ALA A 70 3.41 3.13 -9.95
C ALA A 70 4.58 4.12 -9.78
N ASN A 71 5.07 4.67 -10.90
CA ASN A 71 6.19 5.63 -10.93
C ASN A 71 5.76 7.12 -10.98
N ALA A 72 4.49 7.41 -10.74
CA ALA A 72 4.06 8.79 -10.56
C ALA A 72 4.59 9.35 -9.22
N PHE A 73 4.82 10.66 -9.14
CA PHE A 73 5.18 11.36 -7.89
C PHE A 73 6.40 10.76 -7.15
N ASN A 74 7.44 10.41 -7.90
CA ASN A 74 8.65 9.76 -7.38
C ASN A 74 8.32 8.43 -6.67
N GLY A 75 7.33 7.71 -7.21
CA GLY A 75 6.75 6.51 -6.63
C GLY A 75 7.67 5.29 -6.64
N CYS A 76 8.70 5.25 -7.49
CA CYS A 76 9.62 4.10 -7.53
C CYS A 76 11.00 4.37 -6.92
N ILE A 77 11.46 5.62 -6.94
CA ILE A 77 12.74 6.01 -6.34
C ILE A 77 12.55 7.35 -5.63
N ARG A 78 12.93 7.42 -4.35
CA ARG A 78 12.96 8.66 -3.57
C ARG A 78 14.26 8.77 -2.79
N LYS A 79 14.77 9.98 -2.66
CA LYS A 79 15.97 10.31 -1.88
C LYS A 79 15.64 11.36 -0.84
N SER A 80 16.28 11.29 0.31
CA SER A 80 16.25 12.35 1.31
C SER A 80 17.48 13.24 1.21
N ASP A 81 17.33 14.52 1.53
CA ASP A 81 18.36 15.56 1.37
C ASP A 81 18.38 16.60 2.50
N GLY A 82 17.65 16.34 3.60
CA GLY A 82 17.50 17.28 4.71
C GLY A 82 16.29 18.21 4.59
N GLU A 83 15.78 18.43 3.37
CA GLU A 83 14.56 19.20 3.11
C GLU A 83 13.38 18.27 2.76
N ASN A 84 13.66 17.22 1.98
CA ASN A 84 12.74 16.18 1.60
C ASN A 84 13.04 14.92 2.40
N TYR A 85 12.05 14.39 3.12
CA TYR A 85 12.20 13.15 3.86
C TYR A 85 11.65 11.96 3.08
N LEU A 86 12.24 10.79 3.32
CA LEU A 86 11.64 9.54 2.87
C LEU A 86 10.31 9.31 3.61
N ASN A 87 9.41 8.58 2.98
CA ASN A 87 8.15 8.14 3.58
C ASN A 87 8.42 7.54 4.97
N PRO A 88 7.88 8.11 6.07
CA PRO A 88 8.24 7.71 7.43
C PRO A 88 7.68 6.34 7.83
N ILE A 89 6.70 5.81 7.08
CA ILE A 89 6.03 4.55 7.34
C ILE A 89 6.21 3.59 6.16
N GLN A 90 6.44 2.30 6.47
CA GLN A 90 6.28 1.22 5.52
C GLN A 90 4.98 0.48 5.81
N SER A 91 4.15 0.27 4.79
CA SER A 91 2.90 -0.48 4.91
C SER A 91 2.78 -1.51 3.78
N ALA A 92 1.61 -2.12 3.65
CA ALA A 92 1.30 -3.03 2.56
C ALA A 92 -0.12 -2.83 2.05
N LEU A 93 -0.25 -2.77 0.73
CA LEU A 93 -1.51 -2.80 0.01
C LEU A 93 -1.52 -4.04 -0.87
N VAL A 94 -2.58 -4.84 -0.77
CA VAL A 94 -2.77 -6.03 -1.60
C VAL A 94 -4.07 -5.91 -2.39
N ARG A 95 -4.00 -6.26 -3.67
CA ARG A 95 -5.14 -6.19 -4.59
C ARG A 95 -5.32 -7.49 -5.35
N SER A 96 -6.55 -7.75 -5.77
CA SER A 96 -6.92 -8.92 -6.58
C SER A 96 -7.00 -8.62 -8.08
N HIS A 97 -6.58 -7.43 -8.50
CA HIS A 97 -6.64 -6.97 -9.88
C HIS A 97 -6.03 -7.99 -10.86
N GLU A 98 -6.76 -8.26 -11.96
CA GLU A 98 -6.51 -9.32 -12.97
C GLU A 98 -6.57 -10.78 -12.48
N LYS A 99 -6.87 -11.03 -11.20
CA LYS A 99 -6.87 -12.37 -10.61
C LYS A 99 -8.22 -12.81 -10.09
N LEU A 100 -8.99 -11.88 -9.54
CA LEU A 100 -10.35 -12.11 -9.07
C LEU A 100 -11.16 -10.83 -9.26
N SER A 101 -12.20 -10.94 -10.08
CA SER A 101 -13.26 -9.96 -10.27
C SER A 101 -14.60 -10.68 -10.18
N PHE A 102 -15.65 -9.95 -9.85
CA PHE A 102 -17.00 -10.47 -9.73
C PHE A 102 -18.00 -9.38 -10.10
N THR A 103 -19.17 -9.80 -10.56
CA THR A 103 -20.31 -8.93 -10.79
C THR A 103 -21.46 -9.49 -9.96
N TYR A 104 -22.00 -8.65 -9.07
CA TYR A 104 -23.03 -9.02 -8.09
C TYR A 104 -22.55 -10.05 -7.06
N GLY A 105 -23.47 -10.46 -6.18
CA GLY A 105 -23.21 -11.44 -5.12
C GLY A 105 -22.94 -10.80 -3.76
N LYS A 106 -22.28 -11.57 -2.89
CA LYS A 106 -21.98 -11.17 -1.52
C LYS A 106 -20.47 -11.23 -1.27
N VAL A 107 -19.90 -10.11 -0.82
CA VAL A 107 -18.52 -10.04 -0.36
C VAL A 107 -18.51 -10.02 1.16
N GLU A 108 -17.82 -10.97 1.77
CA GLU A 108 -17.67 -11.04 3.23
C GLU A 108 -16.20 -11.00 3.59
N VAL A 109 -15.81 -10.05 4.44
CA VAL A 109 -14.46 -9.94 4.97
C VAL A 109 -14.52 -9.94 6.49
N ARG A 110 -13.76 -10.85 7.12
CA ARG A 110 -13.59 -10.87 8.58
C ARG A 110 -12.21 -10.34 8.94
N ALA A 111 -12.18 -9.10 9.42
CA ALA A 111 -10.95 -8.42 9.81
C ALA A 111 -11.02 -7.92 11.27
N ARG A 112 -9.85 -7.71 11.88
CA ARG A 112 -9.70 -6.90 13.10
C ARG A 112 -8.89 -5.67 12.72
N LEU A 113 -9.49 -4.50 12.88
CA LEU A 113 -8.83 -3.24 12.54
C LEU A 113 -7.75 -2.89 13.59
N PRO A 114 -6.64 -2.27 13.16
CA PRO A 114 -5.65 -1.70 14.08
C PRO A 114 -6.24 -0.49 14.83
N ARG A 115 -5.63 -0.17 15.97
CA ARG A 115 -5.87 1.07 16.72
C ARG A 115 -4.54 1.82 16.82
N GLY A 116 -4.57 3.12 16.62
CA GLY A 116 -3.43 4.01 16.66
C GLY A 116 -3.70 5.28 15.87
N ASP A 117 -3.09 6.38 16.30
CA ASP A 117 -3.24 7.66 15.64
C ASP A 117 -2.76 7.60 14.19
N TRP A 118 -3.48 8.28 13.31
CA TRP A 118 -3.13 8.44 11.89
C TRP A 118 -3.11 7.15 11.07
N ILE A 119 -3.60 6.03 11.61
CA ILE A 119 -3.77 4.79 10.84
C ILE A 119 -5.12 4.82 10.13
N TRP A 120 -5.10 4.49 8.83
CA TRP A 120 -6.30 4.39 7.99
C TRP A 120 -6.40 3.01 7.34
N PRO A 121 -6.93 1.99 8.04
CA PRO A 121 -7.22 0.71 7.42
C PRO A 121 -8.44 0.83 6.49
N ALA A 122 -8.32 0.29 5.29
CA ALA A 122 -9.40 0.25 4.30
C ALA A 122 -9.59 -1.16 3.71
N ILE A 123 -10.85 -1.49 3.43
CA ILE A 123 -11.26 -2.64 2.61
C ILE A 123 -12.25 -2.09 1.60
N TRP A 124 -11.86 -2.08 0.34
CA TRP A 124 -12.58 -1.37 -0.71
C TRP A 124 -12.45 -2.13 -2.04
N LEU A 125 -13.28 -1.75 -3.00
CA LEU A 125 -13.38 -2.35 -4.31
C LEU A 125 -13.29 -1.28 -5.39
N LEU A 126 -12.49 -1.57 -6.41
CA LEU A 126 -12.45 -0.82 -7.66
C LEU A 126 -13.00 -1.67 -8.81
N PRO A 127 -13.59 -1.05 -9.84
CA PRO A 127 -13.98 -1.75 -11.06
C PRO A 127 -12.73 -2.33 -11.74
N THR A 128 -12.90 -3.47 -12.41
CA THR A 128 -11.83 -4.05 -13.23
C THR A 128 -11.57 -3.20 -14.48
N ASP A 129 -12.62 -2.66 -15.08
CA ASP A 129 -12.56 -1.84 -16.29
C ASP A 129 -13.12 -0.43 -16.04
N HIS A 130 -12.48 0.57 -16.63
CA HIS A 130 -12.87 1.98 -16.51
C HIS A 130 -13.85 2.42 -17.62
N ASN A 131 -14.95 1.66 -17.80
CA ASN A 131 -15.88 1.81 -18.93
C ASN A 131 -16.59 3.18 -19.02
N TYR A 132 -16.66 3.93 -17.92
CA TYR A 132 -17.33 5.23 -17.86
C TYR A 132 -16.35 6.40 -17.73
N GLY A 133 -15.05 6.14 -17.78
CA GLY A 133 -13.98 7.11 -17.58
C GLY A 133 -13.08 6.77 -16.40
N GLY A 134 -12.04 7.58 -16.17
CA GLY A 134 -11.18 7.44 -15.01
C GLY A 134 -11.92 7.61 -13.67
N TRP A 135 -11.22 7.35 -12.57
CA TRP A 135 -11.77 7.67 -11.25
C TRP A 135 -12.17 9.15 -11.17
N PRO A 136 -13.34 9.50 -10.60
CA PRO A 136 -14.29 8.61 -9.88
C PRO A 136 -15.41 8.02 -10.75
N VAL A 137 -15.48 8.36 -12.04
CA VAL A 137 -16.68 8.15 -12.88
C VAL A 137 -17.02 6.67 -13.06
N SER A 138 -16.01 5.79 -13.06
CA SER A 138 -16.21 4.35 -13.15
C SER A 138 -16.60 3.65 -11.83
N GLY A 139 -16.58 4.39 -10.70
CA GLY A 139 -17.06 3.92 -9.40
C GLY A 139 -15.97 3.39 -8.47
N GLU A 140 -16.33 3.35 -7.19
CA GLU A 140 -15.58 2.86 -6.04
C GLU A 140 -16.59 2.37 -5.00
N ILE A 141 -16.28 1.28 -4.28
CA ILE A 141 -17.11 0.80 -3.18
C ILE A 141 -16.24 0.53 -1.95
N ASP A 142 -16.36 1.39 -0.96
CA ASP A 142 -15.70 1.26 0.34
C ASP A 142 -16.55 0.41 1.29
N LEU A 143 -16.10 -0.82 1.57
CA LEU A 143 -16.79 -1.69 2.54
C LEU A 143 -16.50 -1.25 3.96
N VAL A 144 -15.25 -0.86 4.22
CA VAL A 144 -14.78 -0.37 5.52
C VAL A 144 -13.69 0.65 5.29
N GLU A 145 -13.85 1.80 5.92
CA GLU A 145 -12.78 2.74 6.23
C GLU A 145 -12.88 3.10 7.71
N SER A 146 -11.74 3.24 8.37
CA SER A 146 -11.70 3.71 9.76
C SER A 146 -10.55 4.67 9.93
N ARG A 147 -10.72 5.64 10.81
CA ARG A 147 -9.59 6.31 11.44
C ARG A 147 -9.24 5.52 12.70
N GLY A 148 -7.95 5.29 12.95
CA GLY A 148 -7.50 4.43 14.04
C GLY A 148 -7.56 5.06 15.45
N ASN A 149 -8.08 6.28 15.59
CA ASN A 149 -8.11 7.06 16.83
C ASN A 149 -9.48 7.11 17.51
#